data_AF-A0A2V6D4W1-F1
#
_entry.id   AF-A0A2V6D4W1-F1
#
_cell.length_a   1.000
_cell.length_b   1.000
_cell.length_c   1.000
_cell.angle_alpha   90.00
_cell.angle_beta   90.00
_cell.angle_gamma   90.00
#
_symmetry.space_group_name_H-M   'P 1'
#
loop_
_entity.id
_entity.type
_entity.pdbx_description
1 polymer ?
#
loop_
_entity_poly.entity_id
_entity_poly.type
_entity_poly.pdbx_seq_one_letter_code
_entity_poly.pdbx_strand_id
1 'polypeptide(L)' 'RAFFRGRAVARFTDQIESIQWNEIVLSGAGRSQRIALPEPADESLKRLNTAMRESANFADFLRALEK' A
#
# COMPACT_ATOMS: atom_id res chain seq x y z
N ARG A 1 -10.79 1.16 2.70
CA ARG A 1 -9.58 1.30 3.54
C ARG A 1 -9.22 0.06 4.37
N ALA A 2 -10.11 -0.51 5.20
CA ALA A 2 -9.75 -1.59 6.13
C ALA A 2 -9.27 -2.87 5.42
N PHE A 3 -9.93 -3.24 4.32
CA PHE A 3 -9.50 -4.37 3.49
C PHE A 3 -8.09 -4.20 2.94
N PHE A 4 -7.78 -3.02 2.40
CA PHE A 4 -6.44 -2.70 1.90
C PHE A 4 -5.39 -2.80 3.02
N ARG A 5 -5.68 -2.24 4.20
CA ARG A 5 -4.79 -2.34 5.37
C ARG A 5 -4.48 -3.78 5.75
N GLY A 6 -5.49 -4.62 5.89
CA GLY A 6 -5.29 -6.03 6.26
C GLY A 6 -4.40 -6.78 5.26
N ARG A 7 -4.55 -6.48 3.96
CA ARG A 7 -3.73 -7.06 2.89
C ARG A 7 -2.30 -6.51 2.86
N ALA A 8 -2.14 -5.21 3.11
CA ALA A 8 -0.84 -4.58 3.22
C ALA A 8 -0.04 -5.15 4.39
N VAL A 9 -0.68 -5.32 5.56
CA VAL A 9 -0.09 -6.02 6.70
C VAL A 9 0.29 -7.44 6.29
N ALA A 10 -0.63 -8.24 5.77
CA ALA A 10 -0.33 -9.64 5.44
C ALA A 10 0.80 -9.84 4.41
N ARG A 11 1.03 -8.89 3.49
CA ARG A 11 2.06 -9.01 2.45
C ARG A 11 3.36 -8.30 2.78
N PHE A 12 3.29 -7.21 3.54
CA PHE A 12 4.40 -6.27 3.70
C PHE A 12 4.72 -6.00 5.17
N THR A 13 4.41 -6.92 6.10
CA THR A 13 4.69 -6.77 7.55
C THR A 13 6.09 -6.20 7.80
N ASP A 14 7.11 -6.77 7.17
CA ASP A 14 8.52 -6.41 7.40
C ASP A 14 8.90 -5.05 6.76
N GLN A 15 8.05 -4.52 5.89
CA GLN A 15 8.22 -3.22 5.25
C GLN A 15 7.31 -2.15 5.86
N ILE A 16 6.42 -2.47 6.80
CA ILE A 16 5.56 -1.46 7.44
C ILE A 16 6.40 -0.67 8.45
N GLU A 17 6.62 0.60 8.13
CA GLU A 17 7.24 1.56 9.04
C GLU A 17 6.20 2.14 9.99
N SER A 18 5.00 2.45 9.48
CA SER A 18 3.87 2.89 10.31
C SER A 18 2.52 2.58 9.66
N ILE A 19 1.49 2.43 10.49
CA ILE A 19 0.11 2.16 10.04
C ILE A 19 -0.90 2.98 10.85
N GLN A 20 -1.74 3.74 10.15
CA GLN A 20 -2.83 4.54 10.71
C GLN A 20 -4.15 4.22 9.99
N TRP A 21 -5.23 4.87 10.42
CA TRP A 21 -6.54 4.67 9.79
C TRP A 21 -6.64 5.22 8.37
N ASN A 22 -5.96 6.35 8.13
CA ASN A 22 -5.98 7.12 6.90
C ASN A 22 -4.66 7.03 6.10
N GLU A 23 -3.64 6.34 6.60
CA GLU A 23 -2.38 6.16 5.88
C GLU A 23 -1.62 4.88 6.29
N ILE A 24 -0.72 4.44 5.41
CA ILE A 24 0.31 3.43 5.69
C ILE A 24 1.63 3.97 5.15
N VAL A 25 2.70 3.86 5.94
CA VAL A 25 4.06 4.14 5.48
C VAL A 25 4.80 2.83 5.34
N LEU A 26 5.32 2.60 4.13
CA LEU A 26 6.09 1.40 3.79
C LEU A 26 7.54 1.78 3.49
N SER A 27 8.48 1.15 4.15
CA SER A 27 9.92 1.34 3.95
C SER A 27 10.59 0.06 3.46
N GLY A 28 11.45 0.17 2.46
CA GLY A 28 12.27 -0.94 1.99
C GLY A 28 13.29 -0.49 0.94
N ALA A 29 14.40 -1.21 0.85
CA ALA A 29 15.48 -0.94 -0.11
C ALA A 29 15.96 0.53 -0.12
N GLY A 30 16.02 1.18 1.05
CA GLY A 30 16.49 2.56 1.21
C GLY A 30 15.47 3.64 0.80
N ARG A 31 14.21 3.28 0.54
CA ARG A 31 13.12 4.22 0.23
C ARG A 31 11.96 4.03 1.22
N SER A 32 11.27 5.13 1.53
CA SER A 32 10.01 5.11 2.29
C SER A 32 8.92 5.74 1.42
N GLN A 33 7.77 5.07 1.37
CA GLN A 33 6.61 5.45 0.58
C GLN A 33 5.40 5.60 1.50
N ARG A 34 4.85 6.81 1.55
CA ARG A 34 3.58 7.08 2.24
C ARG A 34 2.41 6.85 1.29
N ILE A 35 1.47 6.03 1.72
CA ILE A 35 0.24 5.70 0.99
C ILE A 35 -0.94 6.24 1.78
N ALA A 36 -1.61 7.26 1.23
CA ALA A 36 -2.87 7.72 1.78
C ALA A 36 -3.96 6.66 1.53
N LEU A 37 -4.80 6.44 2.53
CA LEU A 37 -5.96 5.56 2.49
C LEU A 37 -7.23 6.42 2.48
N PRO A 38 -7.68 6.84 1.29
CA PRO A 38 -8.87 7.64 1.15
C PRO A 38 -10.12 6.89 1.59
N GLU A 39 -11.22 7.64 1.66
CA GLU A 39 -12.52 7.15 2.06
C GLU A 39 -12.94 5.88 1.26
N PRO A 40 -13.75 4.99 1.85
CA PRO A 40 -13.99 3.64 1.33
C PRO A 40 -14.60 3.58 -0.09
N ALA A 41 -15.19 4.67 -0.57
CA ALA A 41 -15.85 4.77 -1.88
C ALA A 41 -14.94 5.33 -3.00
N ASP A 42 -13.69 5.67 -2.70
CA ASP A 42 -12.82 6.40 -3.63
C ASP A 42 -12.20 5.49 -4.72
N GLU A 43 -12.15 5.97 -5.97
CA GLU A 43 -11.52 5.28 -7.12
C GLU A 43 -10.03 5.01 -6.89
N SER A 44 -9.36 5.90 -6.16
CA SER A 44 -7.98 5.73 -5.74
C SER A 44 -7.78 4.47 -4.87
N LEU A 45 -8.74 4.13 -4.00
CA LEU A 45 -8.68 2.90 -3.22
C LEU A 45 -8.82 1.65 -4.10
N LYS A 46 -9.62 1.71 -5.17
CA LYS A 46 -9.70 0.62 -6.16
C LYS A 46 -8.35 0.45 -6.86
N ARG A 47 -7.72 1.54 -7.30
CA ARG A 47 -6.38 1.53 -7.92
C ARG A 47 -5.33 0.91 -6.99
N LEU A 48 -5.33 1.28 -5.71
CA LEU A 48 -4.42 0.70 -4.71
C LEU A 48 -4.61 -0.81 -4.54
N ASN A 49 -5.87 -1.28 -4.48
CA ASN A 49 -6.16 -2.70 -4.39
C ASN A 49 -5.75 -3.47 -5.65
N THR A 50 -5.95 -2.89 -6.83
CA THR A 50 -5.49 -3.48 -8.11
C THR A 50 -3.96 -3.58 -8.15
N ALA A 51 -3.25 -2.49 -7.84
CA ALA A 51 -1.79 -2.49 -7.78
C ALA A 51 -1.27 -3.55 -6.82
N MET A 52 -1.85 -3.67 -5.62
CA MET A 52 -1.45 -4.67 -4.64
C MET A 52 -1.79 -6.11 -5.07
N ARG A 53 -2.82 -6.31 -5.90
CA ARG A 53 -3.18 -7.62 -6.45
C ARG A 53 -2.22 -8.05 -7.55
N GLU A 54 -1.86 -7.13 -8.44
CA GLU A 54 -1.06 -7.42 -9.64
C GLU A 54 0.45 -7.46 -9.37
N SER A 55 0.89 -6.88 -8.26
CA SER A 55 2.32 -6.85 -7.92
C SER A 55 2.80 -8.18 -7.34
N ALA A 56 3.90 -8.71 -7.92
CA ALA A 56 4.53 -9.94 -7.47
C ALA A 56 5.33 -9.73 -6.17
N ASN A 57 5.97 -8.57 -6.02
CA ASN A 57 6.78 -8.23 -4.85
C ASN A 57 6.65 -6.73 -4.50
N PHE A 58 7.31 -6.32 -3.43
CA PHE A 58 7.27 -4.94 -2.92
C PHE A 58 7.80 -3.91 -3.93
N ALA A 59 8.87 -4.22 -4.67
CA ALA A 59 9.43 -3.31 -5.67
C ALA A 59 8.47 -3.08 -6.84
N ASP A 60 7.78 -4.12 -7.30
CA ASP A 60 6.76 -4.01 -8.34
C ASP A 60 5.56 -3.18 -7.86
N PHE A 61 5.18 -3.35 -6.59
CA PHE A 61 4.11 -2.56 -5.98
C PHE A 61 4.46 -1.07 -5.93
N LEU A 62 5.67 -0.72 -5.51
CA LEU A 62 6.10 0.68 -5.52
C LEU A 62 6.09 1.27 -6.95
N ARG A 63 6.58 0.53 -7.95
CA ARG A 63 6.54 0.97 -9.35
C ARG A 63 5.12 1.17 -9.88
N ALA A 64 4.16 0.36 -9.43
CA ALA A 64 2.76 0.51 -9.82
C ALA A 64 2.09 1.76 -9.20
N LEU A 65 2.64 2.28 -8.09
CA LEU A 65 2.18 3.51 -7.44
C LEU A 65 2.83 4.79 -8.03
N GLU A 66 3.96 4.66 -8.70
CA GLU A 66 4.68 5.78 -9.35
C GLU A 66 4.09 6.15 -10.73
N LYS A 67 3.29 5.27 -11.35
CA LYS A 67 2.43 5.59 -12.50
C LYS A 67 1.17 6.30 -12.03
#